data_AF-A0A4Y7JA80-F1
#
_entry.id   AF-A0A4Y7JA80-F1
#
_cell.length_a   1.000
_cell.length_b   1.000
_cell.length_c   1.000
_cell.angle_alpha   90.00
_cell.angle_beta   90.00
_cell.angle_gamma   90.00
#
_symmetry.space_group_name_H-M   'P 1'
#
loop_
_entity.id
_entity.type
_entity.pdbx_description
1 polymer ?
#
loop_
_entity_poly.entity_id
_entity_poly.type
_entity_poly.pdbx_seq_one_letter_code
_entity_poly.pdbx_strand_id
1 'polypeptide(L)'
;MSRDDFWVPVILDWAIRNLPSCEEAKQNSSSYACGANTICLDSQNGRGYSCHCQKGYEGNPYLGYVDECKDSQNCKDATCFNTPGAYYCICPAGTKPETISEGRFGCTPNKRNHFIILLVSAGIGVSILIIFLLGTSYSLYTRLVRRKKMKMKHMQFERNDGLLLQQKITANDGTVEKTKEFE
;
A
#
# COMPACT_ATOMS: atom_id res chain seq x y z
N MET A 1 -16.86 53.04 -20.81
CA MET A 1 -17.50 52.05 -21.69
C MET A 1 -16.77 50.73 -21.45
N SER A 2 -17.34 49.86 -20.62
CA SER A 2 -16.79 48.54 -20.28
C SER A 2 -16.77 47.68 -21.53
N ARG A 3 -15.64 47.02 -21.80
CA ARG A 3 -15.49 46.08 -22.90
C ARG A 3 -15.96 44.74 -22.37
N ASP A 4 -17.24 44.47 -22.50
CA ASP A 4 -17.81 43.19 -22.07
C ASP A 4 -17.28 42.10 -23.01
N ASP A 5 -16.55 41.14 -22.45
CA ASP A 5 -16.02 39.97 -23.17
C ASP A 5 -17.18 39.11 -23.65
N PHE A 6 -17.57 39.30 -24.91
CA PHE A 6 -18.61 38.53 -25.58
C PHE A 6 -18.13 37.09 -25.81
N TRP A 7 -18.53 36.16 -24.94
CA TRP A 7 -18.30 34.74 -25.14
C TRP A 7 -19.29 34.22 -26.19
N VAL A 8 -18.77 33.81 -27.36
CA VAL A 8 -19.55 33.13 -28.40
C VAL A 8 -19.23 31.64 -28.34
N PRO A 9 -20.19 30.77 -27.95
CA PRO A 9 -19.96 29.33 -27.95
C PRO A 9 -19.73 28.84 -29.38
N VAL A 10 -18.54 28.29 -29.64
CA VAL A 10 -18.29 27.54 -30.87
C VAL A 10 -18.86 26.15 -30.68
N ILE A 11 -19.99 25.87 -31.33
CA ILE A 11 -20.59 24.53 -31.37
C ILE A 11 -20.10 23.87 -32.66
N LEU A 12 -19.33 22.78 -32.52
CA LEU A 12 -18.88 21.98 -33.65
C LEU A 12 -20.01 21.07 -34.12
N ASP A 13 -20.68 21.44 -35.20
CA ASP A 13 -21.61 20.56 -35.90
C ASP A 13 -20.85 19.74 -36.95
N TRP A 14 -20.92 18.42 -36.84
CA TRP A 14 -20.18 17.50 -37.70
C TRP A 14 -21.06 16.34 -38.13
N ALA A 15 -20.76 15.80 -39.32
CA ALA A 15 -21.47 14.67 -39.88
C ALA A 15 -20.52 13.78 -40.67
N ILE A 16 -20.82 12.49 -40.71
CA ILE A 16 -20.17 11.50 -41.55
C ILE A 16 -20.67 11.69 -42.97
N ARG A 17 -19.75 11.89 -43.92
CA ARG A 17 -20.05 12.30 -45.30
C ARG A 17 -19.95 11.17 -46.33
N ASN A 18 -19.71 9.93 -45.90
CA ASN A 18 -19.60 8.77 -46.80
C ASN A 18 -20.92 8.44 -47.51
N LEU A 19 -22.05 8.58 -46.79
CA LEU A 19 -23.41 8.34 -47.28
C LEU A 19 -24.26 9.59 -47.06
N PRO A 20 -25.30 9.82 -47.89
CA PRO A 20 -26.03 11.08 -47.90
C PRO A 20 -27.09 11.21 -46.81
N SER A 21 -27.62 10.10 -46.30
CA SER A 21 -28.65 10.08 -45.25
C SER A 21 -28.52 8.85 -44.35
N CYS A 22 -29.20 8.89 -43.21
CA CYS A 22 -29.38 7.77 -42.29
C CYS A 22 -30.08 6.58 -42.93
N GLU A 23 -31.00 6.82 -43.87
CA GLU A 23 -31.70 5.76 -44.57
C GLU A 23 -30.71 4.92 -45.40
N GLU A 24 -29.86 5.58 -46.17
CA GLU A 24 -28.81 4.90 -46.95
C GLU A 24 -27.74 4.29 -46.05
N ALA A 25 -27.38 4.97 -44.96
CA ALA A 25 -26.40 4.48 -43.99
C ALA A 25 -26.82 3.17 -43.34
N LYS A 26 -28.10 3.03 -42.97
CA LYS A 26 -28.62 1.81 -42.34
C LYS A 26 -28.71 0.62 -43.30
N GLN A 27 -28.83 0.88 -44.61
CA GLN A 27 -28.85 -0.19 -45.62
C GLN A 27 -27.46 -0.81 -45.83
N ASN A 28 -26.39 -0.08 -45.55
CA ASN A 28 -25.02 -0.57 -45.69
C ASN A 28 -24.37 -0.82 -44.33
N SER A 29 -24.58 -2.03 -43.78
CA SER A 29 -24.06 -2.46 -42.48
C SER A 29 -22.54 -2.40 -42.36
N SER A 30 -21.80 -2.52 -43.46
CA SER A 30 -20.32 -2.46 -43.44
C SER A 30 -19.78 -1.04 -43.23
N SER A 31 -20.55 -0.02 -43.60
CA SER A 31 -20.16 1.39 -43.51
C SER A 31 -20.94 2.18 -42.46
N TYR A 32 -21.93 1.53 -41.83
CA TYR A 32 -22.76 2.16 -40.80
C TYR A 32 -21.95 2.37 -39.53
N ALA A 33 -21.80 3.64 -39.16
CA ALA A 33 -20.88 4.05 -38.10
C ALA A 33 -21.52 4.14 -36.71
N CYS A 34 -22.85 4.13 -36.60
CA CYS A 34 -23.50 4.28 -35.31
C CYS A 34 -23.46 2.95 -34.54
N GLY A 35 -23.08 3.03 -33.27
CA GLY A 35 -23.04 1.85 -32.40
C GLY A 35 -24.41 1.42 -31.89
N ALA A 36 -24.47 0.36 -31.10
CA ALA A 36 -25.71 -0.06 -30.44
C ALA A 36 -26.25 1.02 -29.48
N ASN A 37 -27.57 1.02 -29.25
CA ASN A 37 -28.28 1.99 -28.38
C ASN A 37 -28.13 3.45 -28.78
N THR A 38 -28.00 3.70 -30.08
CA THR A 38 -27.88 5.04 -30.66
C THR A 38 -29.00 5.29 -31.67
N ILE A 39 -29.21 6.56 -32.00
CA ILE A 39 -30.06 7.02 -33.09
C ILE A 39 -29.17 7.68 -34.14
N CYS A 40 -29.50 7.42 -35.40
CA CYS A 40 -28.93 8.13 -36.53
C CYS A 40 -29.79 9.35 -36.82
N LEU A 41 -29.16 10.52 -36.97
CA LEU A 41 -29.80 11.77 -37.38
C LEU A 41 -29.16 12.28 -38.68
N ASP A 42 -29.99 12.72 -39.63
CA ASP A 42 -29.49 13.34 -40.86
C ASP A 42 -28.81 14.67 -40.56
N SER A 43 -27.76 14.99 -41.32
CA SER A 43 -27.02 16.24 -41.17
C SER A 43 -27.89 17.42 -41.57
N GLN A 44 -28.00 18.41 -40.68
CA GLN A 44 -28.71 19.66 -40.99
C GLN A 44 -27.94 20.55 -41.96
N ASN A 45 -26.63 20.33 -42.07
CA ASN A 45 -25.70 21.09 -42.91
C ASN A 45 -25.26 20.28 -44.14
N GLY A 46 -26.22 19.75 -44.89
CA GLY A 46 -26.01 19.08 -46.18
C GLY A 46 -25.87 17.56 -46.10
N ARG A 47 -25.13 16.97 -47.05
CA ARG A 47 -25.01 15.50 -47.24
C ARG A 47 -24.40 14.81 -46.02
N GLY A 48 -25.06 13.89 -45.35
CA GLY A 48 -24.42 13.10 -44.28
C GLY A 48 -25.35 12.79 -43.13
N TYR A 49 -24.79 12.11 -42.12
CA TYR A 49 -25.50 11.78 -40.88
C TYR A 49 -24.58 11.84 -39.67
N SER A 50 -25.16 11.95 -38.47
CA SER A 50 -24.48 11.84 -37.18
C SER A 50 -25.16 10.80 -36.30
N CYS A 51 -24.43 10.27 -35.31
CA CYS A 51 -24.94 9.30 -34.36
C CYS A 51 -25.10 9.98 -32.99
N HIS A 52 -26.24 9.76 -32.34
CA HIS A 52 -26.57 10.31 -31.03
C HIS A 52 -27.00 9.17 -30.10
N CYS A 53 -26.72 9.26 -28.80
CA CYS A 53 -27.20 8.25 -27.86
C CYS A 53 -28.73 8.27 -27.77
N GLN A 54 -29.36 7.10 -27.63
CA GLN A 54 -30.78 7.02 -27.30
C GLN A 54 -31.04 7.62 -25.92
N LYS A 55 -32.30 8.00 -25.65
CA LYS A 55 -32.69 8.53 -24.34
C LYS A 55 -32.33 7.53 -23.23
N GLY A 56 -31.58 7.99 -22.23
CA GLY A 56 -31.10 7.16 -21.11
C GLY A 56 -29.74 6.50 -21.35
N TYR A 57 -29.14 6.68 -22.53
CA TYR A 57 -27.79 6.24 -22.84
C TYR A 57 -26.86 7.45 -22.92
N GLU A 58 -25.65 7.31 -22.37
CA GLU A 58 -24.61 8.35 -22.40
C GLU A 58 -23.27 7.74 -22.81
N GLY A 59 -22.40 8.54 -23.43
CA GLY A 59 -21.08 8.06 -23.89
C GLY A 59 -20.80 8.47 -25.32
N ASN A 60 -20.01 7.64 -26.01
CA ASN A 60 -19.66 7.86 -27.40
C ASN A 60 -20.62 7.08 -28.32
N PRO A 61 -21.46 7.77 -29.12
CA PRO A 61 -22.48 7.12 -29.96
C PRO A 61 -21.91 6.33 -31.16
N TYR A 62 -20.60 6.38 -31.41
CA TYR A 62 -19.93 5.61 -32.46
C TYR A 62 -19.31 4.30 -31.95
N LEU A 63 -19.26 4.12 -30.63
CA LEU A 63 -18.70 2.92 -30.00
C LEU A 63 -19.77 1.91 -29.59
N GLY A 64 -21.01 2.36 -29.39
CA GLY A 64 -22.15 1.47 -29.14
C GLY A 64 -22.22 0.86 -27.75
N TYR A 65 -21.44 1.37 -26.80
CA TYR A 65 -21.53 1.01 -25.40
C TYR A 65 -21.59 2.26 -24.52
N VAL A 66 -22.25 2.12 -23.38
CA VAL A 66 -22.36 3.18 -22.36
C VAL A 66 -21.01 3.33 -21.67
N ASP A 67 -20.69 4.54 -21.23
CA ASP A 67 -19.57 4.74 -20.32
C ASP A 67 -20.06 4.72 -18.87
N GLU A 68 -20.10 3.53 -18.26
CA GLU A 68 -20.58 3.34 -16.90
C GLU A 68 -19.70 4.08 -15.87
N CYS A 69 -18.47 4.46 -16.22
CA CYS A 69 -17.59 5.22 -15.33
C CYS A 69 -17.98 6.69 -15.19
N LYS A 70 -18.89 7.20 -16.01
CA LYS A 70 -19.45 8.54 -15.83
C LYS A 70 -20.36 8.65 -14.60
N ASP A 71 -21.04 7.57 -14.23
CA ASP A 71 -21.77 7.51 -12.97
C ASP A 71 -20.80 7.12 -11.84
N SER A 72 -20.43 8.11 -11.02
CA SER A 72 -19.56 7.89 -9.86
C SER A 72 -20.14 6.90 -8.84
N GLN A 73 -21.44 6.58 -8.90
CA GLN A 73 -22.07 5.59 -8.03
C GLN A 73 -21.77 4.15 -8.46
N ASN A 74 -21.29 3.91 -9.68
CA ASN A 74 -21.01 2.57 -10.19
C ASN A 74 -19.74 1.95 -9.56
N CYS A 75 -18.74 2.78 -9.23
CA CYS A 75 -17.53 2.38 -8.53
C CYS A 75 -17.30 3.23 -7.29
N LYS A 76 -17.93 2.86 -6.16
CA LYS A 76 -17.78 3.59 -4.90
C LYS A 76 -16.44 3.26 -4.23
N ASP A 77 -15.67 4.30 -3.90
CA ASP A 77 -14.34 4.18 -3.27
C ASP A 77 -13.34 3.32 -4.08
N ALA A 78 -13.52 3.27 -5.41
CA ALA A 78 -12.74 2.46 -6.34
C ALA A 78 -12.38 3.26 -7.60
N THR A 79 -11.34 2.85 -8.30
CA THR A 79 -11.01 3.40 -9.63
C THR A 79 -11.81 2.66 -10.70
N CYS A 80 -12.58 3.38 -11.52
CA CYS A 80 -13.40 2.80 -12.58
C CYS A 80 -12.65 2.70 -13.91
N PHE A 81 -12.81 1.58 -14.61
CA PHE A 81 -12.34 1.38 -15.97
C PHE A 81 -13.48 0.88 -16.85
N ASN A 82 -13.79 1.67 -17.87
CA ASN A 82 -14.82 1.35 -18.85
C ASN A 82 -14.24 0.45 -19.96
N THR A 83 -15.02 -0.52 -20.41
CA THR A 83 -14.68 -1.46 -21.48
C THR A 83 -15.85 -1.58 -22.46
N PRO A 84 -15.63 -2.06 -23.69
CA PRO A 84 -16.73 -2.24 -24.63
C PRO A 84 -17.82 -3.19 -24.08
N GLY A 85 -18.95 -2.62 -23.70
CA GLY A 85 -20.13 -3.33 -23.19
C GLY A 85 -20.08 -3.73 -21.71
N ALA A 86 -19.09 -3.27 -20.95
CA ALA A 86 -18.97 -3.57 -19.51
C ALA A 86 -18.02 -2.57 -18.83
N TYR A 87 -17.93 -2.65 -17.51
CA TYR A 87 -16.93 -1.89 -16.75
C TYR A 87 -16.43 -2.72 -15.56
N TYR A 88 -15.30 -2.32 -15.00
CA TYR A 88 -14.79 -2.92 -13.77
C TYR A 88 -14.17 -1.87 -12.85
N CYS A 89 -14.21 -2.18 -11.55
CA CYS A 89 -13.69 -1.31 -10.50
C CYS A 89 -12.45 -1.94 -9.86
N ILE A 90 -11.40 -1.13 -9.66
CA ILE A 90 -10.20 -1.53 -8.92
C ILE A 90 -10.21 -0.89 -7.53
N CYS A 91 -10.15 -1.74 -6.50
CA CYS A 91 -10.09 -1.32 -5.11
C CYS A 91 -8.67 -0.94 -4.67
N PRO A 92 -8.51 0.06 -3.78
CA PRO A 92 -7.21 0.41 -3.21
C PRO A 92 -6.61 -0.72 -2.35
N ALA A 93 -5.31 -0.64 -2.09
CA ALA A 93 -4.62 -1.64 -1.28
C ALA A 93 -5.26 -1.77 0.12
N GLY A 94 -5.48 -3.00 0.57
CA GLY A 94 -6.08 -3.30 1.87
C GLY A 94 -7.61 -3.37 1.88
N THR A 95 -8.27 -3.14 0.74
CA THR A 95 -9.72 -3.36 0.59
C THR A 95 -10.01 -4.48 -0.42
N LYS A 96 -11.26 -4.94 -0.45
CA LYS A 96 -11.76 -5.98 -1.38
C LYS A 96 -13.07 -5.51 -2.03
N PRO A 97 -13.40 -5.97 -3.25
CA PRO A 97 -14.64 -5.61 -3.90
C PRO A 97 -15.86 -6.19 -3.18
N GLU A 98 -16.95 -5.42 -3.16
CA GLU A 98 -18.26 -5.78 -2.64
C GLU A 98 -19.34 -5.28 -3.60
N THR A 99 -20.36 -6.10 -3.88
CA THR A 99 -21.51 -5.68 -4.69
C THR A 99 -22.48 -4.88 -3.81
N ILE A 100 -22.80 -3.66 -4.22
CA ILE A 100 -23.75 -2.79 -3.49
C ILE A 100 -25.17 -3.05 -4.00
N SER A 101 -25.35 -3.07 -5.31
CA SER A 101 -26.60 -3.35 -6.01
C SER A 101 -26.31 -3.93 -7.38
N GLU A 102 -27.34 -4.31 -8.14
CA GLU A 102 -27.16 -4.72 -9.54
C GLU A 102 -26.39 -3.65 -10.31
N GLY A 103 -25.25 -4.05 -10.88
CA GLY A 103 -24.39 -3.15 -11.64
C GLY A 103 -23.79 -1.99 -10.83
N ARG A 104 -23.56 -2.14 -9.51
CA ARG A 104 -22.75 -1.19 -8.71
C ARG A 104 -21.84 -1.90 -7.74
N PHE A 105 -20.58 -1.47 -7.69
CA PHE A 105 -19.54 -2.07 -6.88
C PHE A 105 -18.93 -1.04 -5.91
N GLY A 106 -18.54 -1.53 -4.74
CA GLY A 106 -17.81 -0.77 -3.72
C GLY A 106 -16.62 -1.53 -3.17
N CYS A 107 -15.86 -0.88 -2.28
CA CYS A 107 -14.71 -1.48 -1.62
C CYS A 107 -14.89 -1.57 -0.11
N THR A 108 -14.61 -2.74 0.47
CA THR A 108 -14.65 -2.94 1.92
C THR A 108 -13.28 -3.27 2.51
N PRO A 109 -12.98 -2.85 3.75
CA PRO A 109 -11.72 -3.18 4.41
C PRO A 109 -11.51 -4.69 4.54
N ASN A 110 -10.30 -5.15 4.23
CA ASN A 110 -9.93 -6.55 4.40
C ASN A 110 -9.57 -6.85 5.87
N LYS A 111 -10.58 -7.25 6.67
CA LYS A 111 -10.42 -7.59 8.10
C LYS A 111 -9.42 -8.72 8.36
N ARG A 112 -9.15 -9.58 7.37
CA ARG A 112 -8.22 -10.71 7.51
C ARG A 112 -6.78 -10.24 7.69
N ASN A 113 -6.37 -9.17 7.01
CA ASN A 113 -5.03 -8.62 7.14
C ASN A 113 -4.79 -8.04 8.53
N HIS A 114 -5.78 -7.35 9.09
CA HIS A 114 -5.67 -6.77 10.44
C HIS A 114 -5.47 -7.85 11.51
N PHE A 115 -6.21 -8.96 11.41
CA PHE A 115 -6.06 -10.07 12.35
C PHE A 115 -4.67 -10.72 12.27
N ILE A 116 -4.13 -10.93 11.07
CA ILE A 116 -2.78 -11.47 10.88
C ILE A 116 -1.72 -10.53 11.46
N ILE A 117 -1.84 -9.21 11.24
CA ILE A 117 -0.92 -8.21 11.80
C ILE A 117 -0.91 -8.25 13.33
N LEU A 118 -2.09 -8.35 13.96
CA LEU A 118 -2.20 -8.45 15.41
C LEU A 118 -1.55 -9.72 15.99
N LEU A 119 -1.68 -10.87 15.29
CA LEU A 119 -1.06 -12.12 15.73
C LEU A 119 0.48 -12.04 15.66
N VAL A 120 1.02 -11.46 14.57
CA VAL A 120 2.47 -11.32 14.39
C VAL A 120 3.06 -10.36 15.41
N SER A 121 2.43 -9.22 15.65
CA SER A 121 2.92 -8.23 16.63
C SER A 121 2.92 -8.77 18.06
N ALA A 122 1.89 -9.51 18.45
CA ALA A 122 1.83 -10.17 19.75
C ALA A 122 2.95 -11.22 19.92
N GLY A 123 3.21 -12.04 18.89
CA GLY A 123 4.28 -13.05 18.91
C GLY A 123 5.68 -12.46 19.11
N ILE A 124 5.99 -11.35 18.41
CA ILE A 124 7.26 -10.64 18.57
C ILE A 124 7.40 -10.07 19.98
N GLY A 125 6.35 -9.45 20.53
CA GLY A 125 6.36 -8.91 21.89
C GLY A 125 6.65 -9.97 22.95
N VAL A 126 5.98 -11.13 22.88
CA VAL A 126 6.19 -12.25 23.82
C VAL A 126 7.62 -12.79 23.71
N SER A 127 8.16 -12.90 22.50
CA SER A 127 9.51 -13.40 22.27
C SER A 127 10.56 -12.48 22.89
N ILE A 128 10.41 -11.16 22.71
CA ILE A 128 11.31 -10.17 23.31
C ILE A 128 11.27 -10.25 24.84
N LEU A 129 10.08 -10.36 25.44
CA LEU A 129 9.93 -10.48 26.89
C LEU A 129 10.64 -11.73 27.43
N ILE A 130 10.50 -12.87 26.76
CA ILE A 130 11.18 -14.12 27.17
C ILE A 130 12.70 -13.96 27.12
N ILE A 131 13.24 -13.34 26.06
CA ILE A 131 14.69 -13.10 25.94
C ILE A 131 15.20 -12.19 27.07
N PHE A 132 14.46 -11.13 27.41
CA PHE A 132 14.80 -10.26 28.54
C PHE A 132 14.78 -11.01 29.88
N LEU A 133 13.77 -11.85 30.12
CA LEU A 133 13.68 -12.66 31.35
C LEU A 133 14.82 -13.67 31.46
N LEU A 134 15.15 -14.36 30.36
CA LEU A 134 16.29 -15.29 30.32
C LEU A 134 17.62 -14.57 30.51
N GLY A 135 17.81 -13.41 29.84
CA GLY A 135 19.03 -12.62 29.96
C GLY A 135 19.24 -12.05 31.38
N THR A 136 18.19 -11.53 32.00
CA THR A 136 18.24 -11.03 33.38
C THR A 136 18.48 -12.16 34.38
N SER A 137 17.78 -13.29 34.23
CA SER A 137 18.02 -14.50 35.03
C SER A 137 19.47 -15.00 34.91
N TYR A 138 20.00 -15.07 33.69
CA TYR A 138 21.39 -15.46 33.44
C TYR A 138 22.40 -14.47 34.05
N SER A 139 22.15 -13.16 33.94
CA SER A 139 22.96 -12.12 34.58
C SER A 139 22.96 -12.24 36.11
N LEU A 140 21.79 -12.48 36.71
CA LEU A 140 21.67 -12.70 38.15
C LEU A 140 22.40 -13.99 38.58
N TYR A 141 22.20 -15.09 37.85
CA TYR A 141 22.88 -16.35 38.09
C TYR A 141 24.41 -16.17 38.07
N THR A 142 24.95 -15.53 37.04
CA THR A 142 26.40 -15.28 36.94
C THR A 142 26.91 -14.36 38.05
N ARG A 143 26.16 -13.32 38.44
CA ARG A 143 26.50 -12.47 39.60
C ARG A 143 26.56 -13.27 40.90
N LEU A 144 25.58 -14.15 41.14
CA LEU A 144 25.55 -15.00 42.34
C LEU A 144 26.71 -15.99 42.37
N VAL A 145 26.98 -16.66 41.25
CA VAL A 145 28.11 -17.60 41.12
C VAL A 145 29.44 -16.87 41.30
N ARG A 146 29.61 -15.68 40.70
CA ARG A 146 30.80 -14.83 40.90
C ARG A 146 30.97 -14.47 42.38
N ARG A 147 29.90 -14.04 43.06
CA ARG A 147 29.94 -13.72 44.51
C ARG A 147 30.37 -14.94 45.34
N LYS A 148 29.81 -16.13 45.07
CA LYS A 148 30.21 -17.36 45.75
C LYS A 148 31.68 -17.71 45.49
N LYS A 149 32.14 -17.59 44.24
CA LYS A 149 33.53 -17.84 43.86
C LYS A 149 34.50 -16.90 44.58
N MET A 150 34.16 -15.61 44.70
CA MET A 150 34.97 -14.63 45.44
C MET A 150 35.06 -14.97 46.94
N LYS A 151 33.93 -15.37 47.57
CA LYS A 151 33.91 -15.80 48.98
C LYS A 151 34.78 -17.05 49.21
N MET A 152 34.66 -18.06 48.35
CA MET A 152 35.48 -19.28 48.47
C MET A 152 36.97 -18.99 48.26
N LYS A 153 37.33 -18.10 47.32
CA LYS A 153 38.72 -17.65 47.14
C LYS A 153 39.31 -16.98 48.37
N HIS A 154 38.54 -16.11 49.06
CA HIS A 154 38.98 -15.46 50.30
C HIS A 154 39.22 -16.48 51.41
N MET A 155 38.29 -17.42 51.61
CA MET A 155 38.43 -18.48 52.62
C MET A 155 39.64 -19.39 52.34
N GLN A 156 39.91 -19.69 51.06
CA GLN A 156 41.10 -20.45 50.66
C GLN A 156 42.39 -19.66 50.92
N PHE A 157 42.37 -18.34 50.70
CA PHE A 157 43.50 -17.46 50.91
C PHE A 157 43.89 -17.36 52.39
N GLU A 158 42.91 -17.25 53.29
CA GLU A 158 43.16 -17.25 54.74
C GLU A 158 43.65 -18.60 55.26
N ARG A 159 43.11 -19.71 54.74
CA ARG A 159 43.51 -21.07 55.18
C ARG A 159 44.90 -21.49 54.68
N ASN A 160 45.33 -21.01 53.51
CA ASN A 160 46.59 -21.40 52.89
C ASN A 160 47.75 -20.43 53.24
N ASP A 161 47.71 -19.76 54.40
CA ASP A 161 48.73 -18.78 54.80
C ASP A 161 49.03 -17.73 53.72
N GLY A 162 48.01 -17.29 52.96
CA GLY A 162 48.19 -16.38 51.83
C GLY A 162 48.89 -15.04 52.19
N LEU A 163 48.84 -14.67 53.46
CA LEU A 163 49.55 -13.52 54.04
C LEU A 163 51.07 -13.70 54.04
N LEU A 164 51.57 -14.92 54.29
CA LEU A 164 53.01 -15.25 54.19
C LEU A 164 53.50 -15.12 52.74
N LEU A 165 52.65 -15.46 51.76
CA LEU A 165 52.96 -15.29 50.34
C LEU A 165 53.07 -13.81 49.96
N GLN A 166 52.16 -12.96 50.46
CA GLN A 166 52.25 -11.51 50.26
C GLN A 166 53.49 -10.91 50.92
N GLN A 167 53.81 -11.29 52.17
CA GLN A 167 55.03 -10.83 52.83
C GLN A 167 56.30 -11.20 52.05
N LYS A 168 56.35 -12.40 51.46
CA LYS A 168 57.50 -12.84 50.66
C LYS A 168 57.63 -12.06 49.35
N ILE A 169 56.52 -11.69 48.71
CA ILE A 169 56.53 -10.85 47.50
C ILE A 169 56.96 -9.43 47.85
N THR A 170 56.40 -8.80 48.90
CA THR A 170 56.77 -7.44 49.32
C THR A 170 58.23 -7.35 49.79
N ALA A 171 58.71 -8.37 50.50
CA ALA A 171 60.12 -8.44 50.89
C ALA A 171 61.04 -8.53 49.67
N ASN A 172 60.65 -9.33 48.67
CA ASN A 172 61.45 -9.52 47.45
C ASN A 172 61.43 -8.27 46.55
N ASP A 173 60.29 -7.58 46.44
CA ASP A 173 60.13 -6.33 45.67
C ASP A 173 60.95 -5.18 46.28
N GLY A 174 60.95 -5.05 47.61
CA GLY A 174 61.81 -4.09 48.32
C GLY A 174 63.31 -4.37 48.16
N THR A 175 63.73 -5.64 47.99
CA THR A 175 65.11 -5.95 47.60
C THR A 175 65.40 -5.58 46.15
N VAL A 176 64.46 -5.80 45.22
CA VAL A 176 64.62 -5.43 43.80
C VAL A 176 64.69 -3.92 43.61
N GLU A 177 63.87 -3.14 44.32
CA GLU A 177 63.97 -1.66 44.32
C GLU A 177 65.30 -1.17 44.90
N LYS A 178 65.73 -1.70 46.04
CA LYS A 178 67.04 -1.34 46.61
C LYS A 178 68.20 -1.66 45.67
N THR A 179 68.11 -2.74 44.90
CA THR A 179 69.18 -3.09 43.94
C THR A 179 69.25 -2.11 42.77
N LYS A 180 68.16 -1.38 42.45
CA LYS A 180 68.13 -0.36 41.40
C LYS A 180 68.60 1.03 41.86
N GLU A 181 68.69 1.28 43.16
CA GLU A 181 69.23 2.55 43.70
C GLU A 181 70.77 2.55 43.82
N PHE A 182 71.44 1.42 43.58
CA PHE A 182 72.91 1.29 43.64
C PHE A 182 73.58 1.16 42.26
N GLU A 183 72.90 1.54 41.17
CA GLU A 183 73.47 1.62 39.80
C GLU A 183 73.56 3.07 39.31
#